data_AF-A0A7G5DN78-F1
#
_entry.id   AF-A0A7G5DN78-F1
#
_cell.length_a   1.000
_cell.length_b   1.000
_cell.length_c   1.000
_cell.angle_alpha   90.00
_cell.angle_beta   90.00
_cell.angle_gamma   90.00
#
_symmetry.space_group_name_H-M   'P 1'
#
loop_
_entity.id
_entity.type
_entity.pdbx_description
1 polymer ?
#
loop_
_entity_poly.entity_id
_entity_poly.type
_entity_poly.pdbx_seq_one_letter_code
_entity_poly.pdbx_strand_id
1 'polypeptide(L)'
;MTEAALAPNDNPQAPAVIVQLLEKLAVPYQVRAERPGLPNETRLQAVLVDDAVGALLVLYPRSHLLDLSRLAELTGRQLTAVKPERLERMLGKHNLAALPGLPPLTSSPCLYEERLLQVPKLLIESGQPGVLLEIPTEAFKGLLSKASAARFGEPVSAIRLNLDRPDDDRAEITQAVQAFTARRIQQRLEETIEIPPLPETAQKIIKLRVDPNATVDDITGVVETDPALAAQVVSWAASPYYAAPGKIRSVEDAIVRVLGFDLVINLALGLALGKTLSLPKDQPQHATPYWQQAIYTAAVIEGLTRAMPRAQRPEAGLTYLAGLLHNFGYLVLAHVFPPHFSLICRHLEVNSHLSHSHIEQHLLGITREQIGAWLMRHWDMPEELSSALRFQQDPSYAGDNAAFPNLVCLAVSLLRNRGIGAAGPQGEIDDELFEALGLSREKAEDAVNKVLSAEVALRELAAQFQHPH
;
A
#
# COMPACT_ATOMS: atom_id res chain seq x y z
N MET A 1 14.99 11.83 18.75
CA MET A 1 15.89 12.94 18.35
C MET A 1 16.24 12.69 16.90
N THR A 2 15.71 13.38 15.90
CA THR A 2 15.28 14.79 15.83
C THR A 2 14.00 14.85 15.00
N GLU A 3 12.96 15.50 15.53
CA GLU A 3 11.84 15.96 14.70
C GLU A 3 12.39 16.93 13.66
N ALA A 4 12.17 16.63 12.38
CA ALA A 4 12.15 17.63 11.33
C ALA A 4 10.70 17.69 10.82
N ALA A 5 9.81 18.22 11.67
CA ALA A 5 8.63 18.89 11.17
C ALA A 5 9.13 20.05 10.31
N LEU A 6 8.97 19.93 9.00
CA LEU A 6 9.32 20.94 8.01
C LEU A 6 8.51 22.21 8.31
N ALA A 7 9.09 23.15 9.06
CA ALA A 7 8.73 24.54 8.89
C ALA A 7 9.03 24.90 7.43
N PRO A 8 8.09 25.49 6.67
CA PRO A 8 8.38 25.92 5.32
C PRO A 8 9.48 26.98 5.40
N ASN A 9 10.68 26.63 4.95
CA ASN A 9 11.70 27.62 4.67
C ASN A 9 11.11 28.54 3.59
N ASP A 10 10.84 29.81 3.93
CA ASP A 10 10.25 30.81 3.02
C ASP A 10 11.11 31.08 1.77
N ASN A 11 12.31 30.48 1.69
CA ASN A 11 13.14 30.49 0.49
C ASN A 11 13.76 29.10 0.22
N PRO A 12 13.07 28.20 -0.50
CA PRO A 12 13.62 26.90 -0.87
C PRO A 12 14.86 27.08 -1.75
N GLN A 13 15.93 26.33 -1.47
CA GLN A 13 17.17 26.38 -2.24
C GLN A 13 17.40 25.06 -2.95
N ALA A 14 17.69 25.13 -4.25
CA ALA A 14 18.07 23.95 -5.02
C ALA A 14 19.51 23.52 -4.67
N PRO A 15 19.84 22.22 -4.74
CA PRO A 15 21.21 21.73 -4.52
C PRO A 15 22.23 22.39 -5.44
N ALA A 16 23.41 22.72 -4.90
CA ALA A 16 24.47 23.43 -5.63
C ALA A 16 24.88 22.74 -6.95
N VAL A 17 24.92 21.41 -6.98
CA VAL A 17 25.24 20.63 -8.19
C VAL A 17 24.22 20.86 -9.32
N ILE A 18 22.95 21.05 -8.96
CA ILE A 18 21.86 21.28 -9.92
C ILE A 18 21.89 22.73 -10.41
N VAL A 19 22.12 23.68 -9.50
CA VAL A 19 22.31 25.10 -9.86
C VAL A 19 23.47 25.25 -10.85
N GLN A 20 24.64 24.67 -10.54
CA GLN A 20 25.81 24.71 -11.42
C GLN A 20 25.55 24.05 -12.79
N LEU A 21 24.79 22.96 -12.82
CA LEU A 21 24.42 22.28 -14.06
C LEU A 21 23.53 23.17 -14.93
N LEU A 22 22.49 23.77 -14.35
CA LEU A 22 21.54 24.64 -15.08
C LEU A 22 22.22 25.92 -15.58
N GLU A 23 23.07 26.54 -14.76
CA GLU A 23 23.86 27.71 -15.14
C GLU A 23 24.81 27.41 -16.31
N LYS A 24 25.55 26.29 -16.24
CA LYS A 24 26.45 25.83 -17.30
C LYS A 24 25.70 25.60 -18.63
N LEU A 25 24.46 25.14 -18.55
CA LEU A 25 23.60 24.88 -19.71
C LEU A 25 22.76 26.10 -20.13
N ALA A 26 22.90 27.22 -19.43
CA ALA A 26 22.11 28.44 -19.63
C ALA A 26 20.58 28.21 -19.62
N VAL A 27 20.10 27.30 -18.77
CA VAL A 27 18.67 26.98 -18.65
C VAL A 27 18.02 27.90 -17.63
N PRO A 28 17.05 28.75 -18.01
CA PRO A 28 16.29 29.56 -17.07
C PRO A 28 15.42 28.66 -16.18
N TYR A 29 15.42 28.92 -14.87
CA TYR A 29 14.60 28.22 -13.90
C TYR A 29 14.14 29.16 -12.78
N GLN A 30 13.09 28.77 -12.08
CA GLN A 30 12.70 29.39 -10.81
C GLN A 30 12.50 28.31 -9.76
N VAL A 31 13.02 28.52 -8.56
CA VAL A 31 12.83 27.58 -7.45
C VAL A 31 11.43 27.78 -6.84
N ARG A 32 10.76 26.68 -6.54
CA ARG A 32 9.43 26.63 -5.91
C ARG A 32 9.45 25.63 -4.77
N ALA A 33 8.72 25.95 -3.71
CA ALA A 33 8.40 24.95 -2.70
C ALA A 33 7.28 24.05 -3.24
N GLU A 34 7.34 22.77 -2.91
CA GLU A 34 6.21 21.88 -3.09
C GLU A 34 5.06 22.29 -2.18
N ARG A 35 3.86 22.32 -2.74
CA ARG A 35 2.61 22.65 -2.03
C ARG A 35 1.49 21.77 -2.57
N PRO A 36 0.49 21.44 -1.73
CA PRO A 36 -0.74 20.80 -2.18
C PRO A 36 -1.40 21.62 -3.31
N GLY A 37 -2.08 20.93 -4.24
CA GLY A 37 -2.86 21.55 -5.31
C GLY A 37 -2.09 21.96 -6.57
N LEU A 38 -0.78 21.69 -6.66
CA LEU A 38 -0.02 21.96 -7.88
C LEU A 38 -0.47 21.01 -9.02
N PRO A 39 -0.72 21.50 -10.25
CA PRO A 39 -1.28 20.68 -11.31
C PRO A 39 -0.38 19.50 -11.70
N ASN A 40 -0.90 18.28 -11.59
CA ASN A 40 -0.17 17.05 -11.90
C ASN A 40 0.30 16.96 -13.37
N GLU A 41 -0.38 17.63 -14.30
CA GLU A 41 0.01 17.68 -15.72
C GLU A 41 1.34 18.42 -15.94
N THR A 42 1.63 19.41 -15.10
CA THR A 42 2.89 20.19 -15.16
C THR A 42 4.02 19.54 -14.39
N ARG A 43 3.71 18.57 -13.52
CA ARG A 43 4.68 17.84 -12.71
C ARG A 43 5.35 16.78 -13.56
N LEU A 44 6.67 16.80 -13.62
CA LEU A 44 7.47 15.80 -14.31
C LEU A 44 7.86 14.70 -13.31
N GLN A 45 7.61 13.45 -13.68
CA GLN A 45 8.14 12.25 -13.03
C GLN A 45 9.37 11.75 -13.77
N ALA A 46 10.39 11.35 -13.01
CA ALA A 46 11.63 10.81 -13.53
C ALA A 46 11.90 9.47 -12.87
N VAL A 47 12.02 8.43 -13.67
CA VAL A 47 12.30 7.08 -13.19
C VAL A 47 13.48 6.51 -13.96
N LEU A 48 14.41 5.89 -13.23
CA LEU A 48 15.51 5.16 -13.82
C LEU A 48 15.13 3.68 -13.86
N VAL A 49 15.08 3.11 -15.06
CA VAL A 49 14.81 1.69 -15.28
C VAL A 49 16.03 1.03 -15.93
N ASP A 50 16.24 -0.27 -15.70
CA ASP A 50 17.34 -1.02 -16.29
C ASP A 50 16.97 -2.46 -16.64
N ASP A 51 17.85 -3.07 -17.43
CA ASP A 51 17.90 -4.49 -17.77
C ASP A 51 19.38 -4.89 -18.03
N ALA A 52 19.61 -6.04 -18.67
CA ALA A 52 20.95 -6.49 -19.04
C ALA A 52 21.68 -5.60 -20.08
N VAL A 53 20.96 -4.80 -20.87
CA VAL A 53 21.51 -3.89 -21.89
C VAL A 53 22.03 -2.60 -21.24
N GLY A 54 21.34 -2.10 -20.21
CA GLY A 54 21.77 -0.92 -19.47
C GLY A 54 20.63 -0.11 -18.84
N ALA A 55 20.94 1.07 -18.30
CA ALA A 55 19.93 1.95 -17.72
C ALA A 55 19.27 2.83 -18.79
N LEU A 56 18.01 3.22 -18.56
CA LEU A 56 17.22 4.16 -19.34
C LEU A 56 16.53 5.13 -18.37
N LEU A 57 16.71 6.43 -18.58
CA LEU A 57 15.94 7.45 -17.88
C LEU A 57 14.61 7.64 -18.59
N VAL A 58 13.50 7.51 -17.87
CA VAL A 58 12.14 7.67 -18.41
C VAL A 58 11.50 8.88 -17.75
N LEU A 59 11.04 9.83 -18.57
CA LEU A 59 10.40 11.07 -18.12
C LEU A 59 8.94 11.11 -18.58
N TYR A 60 8.00 11.38 -17.67
CA TYR A 60 6.58 11.42 -18.00
C TYR A 60 5.79 12.35 -17.06
N PRO A 61 4.60 12.84 -17.44
CA PRO A 61 3.78 13.67 -16.56
C PRO A 61 3.29 12.88 -15.34
N ARG A 62 3.20 13.52 -14.17
CA ARG A 62 2.60 12.92 -12.96
C ARG A 62 1.11 12.60 -13.12
N SER A 63 0.43 13.22 -14.08
CA SER A 63 -0.94 12.87 -14.49
C SER A 63 -1.06 11.56 -15.27
N HIS A 64 0.06 10.88 -15.53
CA HIS A 64 0.10 9.60 -16.25
C HIS A 64 0.69 8.48 -15.39
N LEU A 65 0.27 7.26 -15.70
CA LEU A 65 0.87 6.00 -15.29
C LEU A 65 1.90 5.61 -16.35
N LEU A 66 3.12 5.25 -15.94
CA LEU A 66 4.13 4.63 -16.79
C LEU A 66 3.76 3.16 -17.02
N ASP A 67 3.37 2.82 -18.25
CA ASP A 67 3.03 1.46 -18.66
C ASP A 67 4.29 0.74 -19.16
N LEU A 68 4.80 -0.20 -18.36
CA LEU A 68 6.01 -0.97 -18.68
C LEU A 68 5.80 -1.92 -19.86
N SER A 69 4.57 -2.37 -20.10
CA SER A 69 4.25 -3.26 -21.23
C SER A 69 4.38 -2.50 -22.54
N ARG A 70 3.80 -1.28 -22.63
CA ARG A 70 3.98 -0.39 -23.79
C ARG A 70 5.44 0.02 -23.96
N LEU A 71 6.13 0.32 -22.87
CA LEU A 71 7.56 0.63 -22.91
C LEU A 71 8.37 -0.53 -23.48
N ALA A 72 8.05 -1.76 -23.10
CA ALA A 72 8.71 -2.96 -23.62
C ALA A 72 8.43 -3.19 -25.11
N GLU A 73 7.20 -2.95 -25.58
CA GLU A 73 6.85 -3.02 -27.01
C GLU A 73 7.63 -1.99 -27.84
N LEU A 74 7.76 -0.76 -27.34
CA LEU A 74 8.46 0.33 -28.03
C LEU A 74 9.98 0.15 -28.08
N THR A 75 10.56 -0.38 -27.00
CA THR A 75 12.02 -0.48 -26.85
C THR A 75 12.57 -1.86 -27.19
N GLY A 76 11.72 -2.90 -27.22
CA GLY A 76 12.12 -4.29 -27.29
C GLY A 76 12.82 -4.80 -26.02
N ARG A 77 12.71 -4.06 -24.90
CA ARG A 77 13.47 -4.30 -23.66
C ARG A 77 12.53 -4.57 -22.48
N GLN A 78 12.90 -5.53 -21.64
CA GLN A 78 12.16 -5.86 -20.42
C GLN A 78 12.75 -5.07 -19.24
N LEU A 79 12.33 -3.81 -19.15
CA LEU A 79 12.87 -2.83 -18.20
C LEU A 79 12.19 -2.93 -16.84
N THR A 80 12.99 -2.89 -15.77
CA THR A 80 12.51 -2.84 -14.39
C THR A 80 13.08 -1.63 -13.66
N ALA A 81 12.42 -1.17 -12.58
CA ALA A 81 12.97 -0.09 -11.76
C ALA A 81 14.38 -0.44 -11.26
N VAL A 82 15.31 0.51 -11.38
CA VAL A 82 16.65 0.36 -10.83
C VAL A 82 16.55 0.13 -9.32
N LYS A 83 17.31 -0.86 -8.84
CA LYS A 83 17.37 -1.17 -7.41
C LYS A 83 17.69 0.05 -6.56
N PRO A 84 17.10 0.18 -5.37
CA PRO A 84 17.22 1.38 -4.56
C PRO A 84 18.64 1.70 -4.14
N GLU A 85 19.40 0.69 -3.75
CA GLU A 85 20.78 0.86 -3.28
C GLU A 85 21.68 1.38 -4.41
N ARG A 86 21.36 0.99 -5.66
CA ARG A 86 22.05 1.51 -6.84
C ARG A 86 21.67 2.97 -7.09
N LEU A 87 20.39 3.32 -6.95
CA LEU A 87 19.89 4.68 -7.13
C LEU A 87 20.45 5.62 -6.04
N GLU A 88 20.35 5.25 -4.77
CA GLU A 88 20.90 5.98 -3.62
C GLU A 88 22.40 6.22 -3.77
N ARG A 89 23.17 5.20 -4.15
CA ARG A 89 24.61 5.35 -4.41
C ARG A 89 24.91 6.31 -5.56
N MET A 90 24.06 6.35 -6.58
CA MET A 90 24.22 7.30 -7.69
C MET A 90 23.92 8.73 -7.23
N LEU A 91 22.80 8.94 -6.53
CA LEU A 91 22.37 10.24 -6.05
C LEU A 91 23.30 10.78 -4.95
N GLY A 92 23.78 9.92 -4.06
CA GLY A 92 24.71 10.26 -2.97
C GLY A 92 26.04 10.82 -3.45
N LYS A 93 26.54 10.42 -4.63
CA LYS A 93 27.75 11.04 -5.25
C LYS A 93 27.57 12.53 -5.54
N HIS A 94 26.33 12.97 -5.70
CA HIS A 94 25.95 14.35 -5.99
C HIS A 94 25.22 15.01 -4.81
N ASN A 95 25.17 14.33 -3.65
CA ASN A 95 24.43 14.77 -2.46
C ASN A 95 22.95 15.09 -2.75
N LEU A 96 22.32 14.26 -3.58
CA LEU A 96 20.89 14.33 -3.91
C LEU A 96 20.14 13.24 -3.15
N ALA A 97 18.90 13.52 -2.77
CA ALA A 97 17.98 12.59 -2.10
C ALA A 97 16.84 12.11 -3.02
N ALA A 98 16.56 12.82 -4.11
CA ALA A 98 15.59 12.44 -5.12
C ALA A 98 16.22 12.49 -6.52
N LEU A 99 15.66 11.74 -7.48
CA LEU A 99 16.10 11.77 -8.88
C LEU A 99 15.46 12.97 -9.59
N PRO A 100 16.23 14.01 -9.96
CA PRO A 100 15.70 15.11 -10.74
C PRO A 100 15.50 14.66 -12.19
N GLY A 101 14.45 15.17 -12.85
CA GLY A 101 14.16 14.94 -14.26
C GLY A 101 15.04 15.72 -15.22
N LEU A 102 16.35 15.70 -15.01
CA LEU A 102 17.35 16.41 -15.80
C LEU A 102 18.23 15.38 -16.54
N PRO A 103 17.97 15.12 -17.84
CA PRO A 103 18.72 14.11 -18.60
C PRO A 103 20.25 14.26 -18.51
N PRO A 104 20.85 15.47 -18.58
CA PRO A 104 22.30 15.62 -18.51
C PRO A 104 22.94 15.22 -17.17
N LEU A 105 22.15 15.06 -16.11
CA LEU A 105 22.65 14.56 -14.83
C LEU A 105 22.99 13.07 -14.90
N THR A 106 22.28 12.33 -15.75
CA THR A 106 22.49 10.89 -15.94
C THR A 106 23.29 10.65 -17.22
N SER A 107 24.18 9.66 -17.21
CA SER A 107 24.84 9.20 -18.45
C SER A 107 23.97 8.22 -19.25
N SER A 108 22.72 8.02 -18.85
CA SER A 108 21.79 7.07 -19.45
C SER A 108 21.09 7.69 -20.67
N PRO A 109 20.74 6.90 -21.70
CA PRO A 109 19.76 7.31 -22.69
C PRO A 109 18.46 7.78 -22.00
N CYS A 110 17.77 8.73 -22.61
CA CYS A 110 16.54 9.30 -22.08
C CYS A 110 15.40 9.05 -23.07
N LEU A 111 14.30 8.51 -22.55
CA LEU A 111 13.02 8.43 -23.25
C LEU A 111 12.02 9.32 -22.51
N TYR A 112 11.23 10.09 -23.23
CA TYR A 112 10.21 10.95 -22.62
C TYR A 112 8.86 10.81 -23.30
N GLU A 113 7.80 10.97 -22.51
CA GLU A 113 6.41 10.98 -22.98
C GLU A 113 6.16 12.28 -23.77
N GLU A 114 5.70 12.16 -25.01
CA GLU A 114 5.52 13.29 -25.93
C GLU A 114 4.61 14.39 -25.34
N ARG A 115 3.58 13.99 -24.57
CA ARG A 115 2.62 14.90 -23.93
C ARG A 115 3.24 15.82 -22.88
N LEU A 116 4.42 15.48 -22.36
CA LEU A 116 5.15 16.31 -21.38
C LEU A 116 5.41 17.72 -21.91
N LEU A 117 5.56 17.89 -23.22
CA LEU A 117 5.90 19.19 -23.83
C LEU A 117 4.67 20.02 -24.23
N GLN A 118 3.46 19.60 -23.86
CA GLN A 118 2.20 20.29 -24.20
C GLN A 118 1.80 21.36 -23.18
N VAL A 119 2.52 21.45 -22.06
CA VAL A 119 2.34 22.49 -21.04
C VAL A 119 3.34 23.62 -21.24
N PRO A 120 3.05 24.87 -20.82
CA PRO A 120 3.96 26.00 -20.99
C PRO A 120 5.19 25.94 -20.07
N LYS A 121 5.06 25.28 -18.91
CA LYS A 121 6.09 25.17 -17.88
C LYS A 121 6.05 23.78 -17.25
N LEU A 122 7.23 23.29 -16.91
CA LEU A 122 7.45 22.03 -16.22
C LEU A 122 7.93 22.27 -14.80
N LEU A 123 7.44 21.44 -13.87
CA LEU A 123 7.82 21.43 -12.47
C LEU A 123 8.59 20.13 -12.22
N ILE A 124 9.87 20.26 -11.92
CA ILE A 124 10.82 19.15 -11.84
C ILE A 124 11.38 19.07 -10.43
N GLU A 125 11.55 17.87 -9.89
CA GLU A 125 12.30 17.65 -8.65
C GLU A 125 13.71 18.26 -8.75
N SER A 126 14.11 19.03 -7.73
CA SER A 126 15.48 19.59 -7.66
C SER A 126 16.50 18.56 -7.16
N GLY A 127 16.06 17.36 -6.78
CA GLY A 127 16.87 16.36 -6.10
C GLY A 127 16.89 16.51 -4.58
N GLN A 128 16.19 17.51 -4.03
CA GLN A 128 15.76 17.55 -2.63
C GLN A 128 14.22 17.47 -2.57
N PRO A 129 13.66 16.55 -1.77
CA PRO A 129 12.21 16.47 -1.55
C PRO A 129 11.63 17.82 -1.11
N GLY A 130 10.49 18.20 -1.68
CA GLY A 130 9.82 19.45 -1.36
C GLY A 130 10.38 20.69 -2.07
N VAL A 131 11.46 20.58 -2.84
CA VAL A 131 12.04 21.69 -3.61
C VAL A 131 12.00 21.39 -5.10
N LEU A 132 11.32 22.25 -5.84
CA LEU A 132 11.01 22.05 -7.25
C LEU A 132 11.61 23.16 -8.12
N LEU A 133 11.85 22.83 -9.37
CA LEU A 133 12.36 23.71 -10.41
C LEU A 133 11.25 23.94 -11.44
N GLU A 134 10.80 25.18 -11.55
CA GLU A 134 9.91 25.63 -12.62
C GLU A 134 10.77 26.02 -13.83
N ILE A 135 10.69 25.23 -14.90
CA ILE A 135 11.45 25.44 -16.14
C ILE A 135 10.47 25.66 -17.30
N PRO A 136 10.62 26.72 -18.11
CA PRO A 136 9.84 26.90 -19.33
C PRO A 136 10.06 25.74 -20.30
N THR A 137 9.00 25.23 -20.92
CA THR A 137 9.08 24.04 -21.79
C THR A 137 10.06 24.23 -22.96
N GLU A 138 10.14 25.42 -23.54
CA GLU A 138 11.12 25.74 -24.59
C GLU A 138 12.57 25.60 -24.12
N ALA A 139 12.86 26.00 -22.87
CA ALA A 139 14.18 25.80 -22.29
C ALA A 139 14.46 24.32 -22.00
N PHE A 140 13.44 23.60 -21.50
CA PHE A 140 13.56 22.17 -21.22
C PHE A 140 13.80 21.32 -22.47
N LYS A 141 13.23 21.70 -23.63
CA LYS A 141 13.49 21.05 -24.93
C LYS A 141 14.99 21.00 -25.26
N GLY A 142 15.76 22.01 -24.88
CA GLY A 142 17.22 22.03 -25.06
C GLY A 142 17.92 20.87 -24.33
N LEU A 143 17.38 20.46 -23.17
CA LEU A 143 17.89 19.33 -22.38
C LEU A 143 17.55 17.96 -22.99
N LEU A 144 16.57 17.90 -23.90
CA LEU A 144 16.10 16.69 -24.56
C LEU A 144 16.75 16.43 -25.92
N SER A 145 17.80 17.19 -26.30
CA SER A 145 18.44 17.10 -27.62
C SER A 145 18.94 15.71 -28.02
N LYS A 146 19.26 14.85 -27.04
CA LYS A 146 19.66 13.44 -27.24
C LYS A 146 18.61 12.43 -26.77
N ALA A 147 17.45 12.91 -26.31
CA ALA A 147 16.37 12.09 -25.81
C ALA A 147 15.42 11.70 -26.94
N SER A 148 14.78 10.54 -26.82
CA SER A 148 13.77 10.08 -27.76
C SER A 148 12.36 10.33 -27.21
N ALA A 149 11.44 10.75 -28.07
CA ALA A 149 10.03 10.89 -27.73
C ALA A 149 9.29 9.59 -28.01
N ALA A 150 8.35 9.21 -27.14
CA ALA A 150 7.43 8.10 -27.38
C ALA A 150 6.12 8.28 -26.60
N ARG A 151 5.17 7.36 -26.81
CA ARG A 151 3.89 7.31 -26.09
C ARG A 151 3.78 6.00 -25.32
N PHE A 152 4.02 6.06 -24.04
CA PHE A 152 4.01 4.90 -23.14
C PHE A 152 3.22 5.19 -21.85
N GLY A 153 2.82 6.44 -21.61
CA GLY A 153 2.00 6.81 -20.48
C GLY A 153 0.51 6.57 -20.72
N GLU A 154 -0.20 6.04 -19.72
CA GLU A 154 -1.67 6.05 -19.68
C GLU A 154 -2.16 7.23 -18.81
N PRO A 155 -3.04 8.12 -19.30
CA PRO A 155 -3.61 9.16 -18.46
C PRO A 155 -4.33 8.55 -17.25
N VAL A 156 -4.03 9.01 -16.05
CA VAL A 156 -4.67 8.51 -14.82
C VAL A 156 -6.18 8.75 -14.85
N SER A 157 -6.63 9.83 -15.50
CA SER A 157 -8.05 10.13 -15.70
C SER A 157 -8.80 9.13 -16.58
N ALA A 158 -8.08 8.32 -17.39
CA ALA A 158 -8.67 7.24 -18.17
C ALA A 158 -8.87 5.96 -17.34
N ILE A 159 -8.19 5.83 -16.20
CA ILE A 159 -8.29 4.69 -15.30
C ILE A 159 -9.45 4.92 -14.34
N ARG A 160 -10.63 4.38 -14.67
CA ARG A 160 -11.81 4.50 -13.83
C ARG A 160 -11.80 3.44 -12.72
N LEU A 161 -11.50 3.86 -11.49
CA LEU A 161 -11.66 3.02 -10.30
C LEU A 161 -13.14 2.70 -10.05
N ASN A 162 -13.41 1.52 -9.49
CA ASN A 162 -14.73 1.15 -9.00
C ASN A 162 -14.83 1.42 -7.48
N LEU A 163 -15.05 2.67 -7.10
CA LEU A 163 -15.27 3.04 -5.69
C LEU A 163 -16.76 3.04 -5.32
N ASP A 164 -17.62 3.38 -6.27
CA ASP A 164 -19.03 3.70 -6.07
C ASP A 164 -20.01 2.68 -6.69
N ARG A 165 -19.51 1.61 -7.33
CA ARG A 165 -20.33 0.62 -8.05
C ARG A 165 -20.06 -0.81 -7.55
N PRO A 166 -20.34 -1.12 -6.26
CA PRO A 166 -20.09 -2.44 -5.69
C PRO A 166 -20.86 -3.57 -6.39
N ASP A 167 -22.02 -3.28 -6.99
CA ASP A 167 -22.82 -4.26 -7.75
C ASP A 167 -22.11 -4.75 -9.03
N ASP A 168 -21.19 -3.96 -9.59
CA ASP A 168 -20.41 -4.32 -10.77
C ASP A 168 -19.27 -5.31 -10.41
N ASP A 169 -18.88 -5.43 -9.12
CA ASP A 169 -17.71 -6.18 -8.68
C ASP A 169 -17.70 -7.62 -9.20
N ARG A 170 -18.83 -8.31 -9.09
CA ARG A 170 -18.92 -9.71 -9.53
C ARG A 170 -18.66 -9.85 -11.03
N ALA A 171 -19.20 -8.94 -11.83
CA ALA A 171 -19.04 -8.95 -13.27
C ALA A 171 -17.59 -8.60 -13.67
N GLU A 172 -17.02 -7.56 -13.07
CA GLU A 172 -15.64 -7.12 -13.32
C GLU A 172 -14.62 -8.21 -12.91
N ILE A 173 -14.79 -8.83 -11.74
CA ILE A 173 -13.93 -9.94 -11.28
C ILE A 173 -14.04 -11.14 -12.23
N THR A 174 -15.26 -11.50 -12.64
CA THR A 174 -15.49 -12.61 -13.58
C THR A 174 -14.78 -12.31 -14.91
N GLN A 175 -14.92 -11.10 -15.44
CA GLN A 175 -14.26 -10.66 -16.66
C GLN A 175 -12.73 -10.70 -16.55
N ALA A 176 -12.17 -10.21 -15.45
CA ALA A 176 -10.73 -10.23 -15.21
C ALA A 176 -10.19 -11.67 -15.15
N VAL A 177 -10.86 -12.56 -14.42
CA VAL A 177 -10.49 -13.98 -14.38
C VAL A 177 -10.57 -14.61 -15.77
N GLN A 178 -11.62 -14.34 -16.54
CA GLN A 178 -11.73 -14.85 -17.90
C GLN A 178 -10.62 -14.34 -18.82
N ALA A 179 -10.27 -13.06 -18.72
CA ALA A 179 -9.26 -12.45 -19.58
C ALA A 179 -7.83 -12.97 -19.29
N PHE A 180 -7.51 -13.21 -18.02
CA PHE A 180 -6.12 -13.38 -17.58
C PHE A 180 -5.77 -14.77 -17.03
N THR A 181 -6.73 -15.70 -16.95
CA THR A 181 -6.50 -17.08 -16.50
C THR A 181 -6.74 -18.09 -17.63
N ALA A 182 -6.09 -19.27 -17.55
CA ALA A 182 -6.16 -20.28 -18.59
C ALA A 182 -7.57 -20.87 -18.75
N ARG A 183 -7.91 -21.38 -19.95
CA ARG A 183 -9.24 -21.95 -20.29
C ARG A 183 -9.81 -22.97 -19.29
N ARG A 184 -8.97 -23.72 -18.57
CA ARG A 184 -9.42 -24.67 -17.54
C ARG A 184 -10.03 -23.97 -16.32
N ILE A 185 -9.56 -22.76 -15.99
CA ILE A 185 -10.09 -21.89 -14.94
C ILE A 185 -11.37 -21.20 -15.44
N GLN A 186 -11.43 -20.84 -16.73
CA GLN A 186 -12.63 -20.26 -17.34
C GLN A 186 -13.86 -21.20 -17.27
N GLN A 187 -13.69 -22.51 -17.52
CA GLN A 187 -14.78 -23.49 -17.39
C GLN A 187 -15.22 -23.73 -15.94
N ARG A 188 -14.32 -23.53 -14.96
CA ARG A 188 -14.63 -23.61 -13.53
C ARG A 188 -15.22 -22.33 -12.96
N LEU A 189 -15.16 -21.22 -13.70
CA LEU A 189 -15.74 -19.95 -13.28
C LEU A 189 -17.27 -19.97 -13.24
N GLU A 190 -17.90 -20.85 -14.03
CA GLU A 190 -19.32 -21.19 -13.89
C GLU A 190 -19.63 -21.87 -12.53
N GLU A 191 -18.59 -22.37 -11.83
CA GLU A 191 -18.69 -23.13 -10.57
C GLU A 191 -17.92 -22.53 -9.37
N THR A 192 -17.35 -21.31 -9.47
CA THR A 192 -16.54 -20.55 -8.46
C THR A 192 -15.06 -20.45 -8.84
N ILE A 193 -14.45 -19.25 -8.70
CA ILE A 193 -12.99 -19.04 -8.78
C ILE A 193 -12.30 -20.13 -7.96
N GLU A 194 -11.20 -20.74 -8.45
CA GLU A 194 -10.41 -21.75 -7.71
C GLU A 194 -9.74 -21.12 -6.48
N ILE A 195 -10.55 -20.66 -5.53
CA ILE A 195 -10.10 -20.19 -4.24
C ILE A 195 -9.96 -21.43 -3.39
N PRO A 196 -8.85 -21.56 -2.64
CA PRO A 196 -8.72 -22.60 -1.64
C PRO A 196 -9.92 -22.57 -0.66
N PRO A 197 -10.50 -23.74 -0.35
CA PRO A 197 -11.61 -23.81 0.59
C PRO A 197 -11.18 -23.28 1.96
N LEU A 198 -12.11 -22.65 2.67
CA LEU A 198 -11.87 -22.13 4.01
C LEU A 198 -11.55 -23.29 4.98
N PRO A 199 -10.40 -23.27 5.68
CA PRO A 199 -10.03 -24.34 6.60
C PRO A 199 -11.07 -24.52 7.72
N GLU A 200 -11.28 -25.76 8.19
CA GLU A 200 -12.23 -26.05 9.27
C GLU A 200 -11.94 -25.23 10.54
N THR A 201 -10.67 -25.02 10.87
CA THR A 201 -10.26 -24.18 12.01
C THR A 201 -10.74 -22.74 11.84
N ALA A 202 -10.60 -22.16 10.64
CA ALA A 202 -11.09 -20.81 10.35
C ALA A 202 -12.61 -20.75 10.44
N GLN A 203 -13.33 -21.73 9.90
CA GLN A 203 -14.80 -21.81 10.01
C GLN A 203 -15.27 -21.85 11.47
N LYS A 204 -14.61 -22.63 12.33
CA LYS A 204 -14.92 -22.69 13.77
C LYS A 204 -14.67 -21.34 14.44
N ILE A 205 -13.54 -20.69 14.16
CA ILE A 205 -13.22 -19.37 14.74
C ILE A 205 -14.22 -18.30 14.28
N ILE A 206 -14.62 -18.31 13.00
CA ILE A 206 -15.64 -17.39 12.47
C ILE A 206 -16.99 -17.59 13.18
N LYS A 207 -17.41 -18.85 13.39
CA LYS A 207 -18.62 -19.15 14.16
C LYS A 207 -18.56 -18.62 15.59
N LEU A 208 -17.42 -18.75 16.26
CA LEU A 208 -17.22 -18.19 17.60
C LEU A 208 -17.24 -16.66 17.60
N ARG A 209 -16.72 -16.03 16.54
CA ARG A 209 -16.71 -14.56 16.41
C ARG A 209 -18.12 -13.97 16.31
N VAL A 210 -19.02 -14.65 15.61
CA VAL A 210 -20.41 -14.18 15.41
C VAL A 210 -21.38 -14.65 16.49
N ASP A 211 -20.97 -15.55 17.38
CA ASP A 211 -21.79 -16.03 18.49
C ASP A 211 -21.64 -15.11 19.72
N PRO A 212 -22.71 -14.37 20.11
CA PRO A 212 -22.65 -13.49 21.27
C PRO A 212 -22.52 -14.24 22.61
N ASN A 213 -22.68 -15.56 22.62
CA ASN A 213 -22.55 -16.40 23.82
C ASN A 213 -21.23 -17.17 23.88
N ALA A 214 -20.32 -16.97 22.91
CA ALA A 214 -19.03 -17.65 22.89
C ALA A 214 -18.21 -17.30 24.13
N THR A 215 -17.62 -18.32 24.74
CA THR A 215 -16.84 -18.22 25.97
C THR A 215 -15.35 -18.44 25.72
N VAL A 216 -14.51 -18.08 26.70
CA VAL A 216 -13.06 -18.34 26.66
C VAL A 216 -12.76 -19.83 26.52
N ASP A 217 -13.59 -20.70 27.10
CA ASP A 217 -13.43 -22.16 27.00
C ASP A 217 -13.62 -22.65 25.57
N ASP A 218 -14.55 -22.04 24.82
CA ASP A 218 -14.83 -22.41 23.44
C ASP A 218 -13.64 -22.12 22.52
N ILE A 219 -13.04 -20.92 22.63
CA ILE A 219 -11.85 -20.58 21.83
C ILE A 219 -10.62 -21.37 22.29
N THR A 220 -10.49 -21.62 23.60
CA THR A 220 -9.39 -22.44 24.14
C THR A 220 -9.47 -23.84 23.55
N GLY A 221 -10.66 -24.44 23.52
CA GLY A 221 -10.88 -25.76 22.90
C GLY A 221 -10.54 -25.80 21.41
N VAL A 222 -10.83 -24.73 20.66
CA VAL A 222 -10.43 -24.64 19.24
C VAL A 222 -8.91 -24.50 19.11
N VAL A 223 -8.29 -23.62 19.89
CA VAL A 223 -6.83 -23.38 19.85
C VAL A 223 -6.05 -24.64 20.24
N GLU A 224 -6.49 -25.36 21.27
CA GLU A 224 -5.83 -26.58 21.74
C GLU A 224 -5.93 -27.75 20.75
N THR A 225 -6.87 -27.70 19.79
CA THR A 225 -6.94 -28.71 18.73
C THR A 225 -5.83 -28.58 17.68
N ASP A 226 -5.19 -27.41 17.57
CA ASP A 226 -4.04 -27.16 16.69
C ASP A 226 -2.81 -26.83 17.55
N PRO A 227 -1.90 -27.80 17.81
CA PRO A 227 -0.71 -27.58 18.63
C PRO A 227 0.18 -26.42 18.16
N ALA A 228 0.22 -26.13 16.85
CA ALA A 228 0.98 -25.01 16.32
C ALA A 228 0.32 -23.68 16.71
N LEU A 229 -1.01 -23.59 16.59
CA LEU A 229 -1.77 -22.42 17.03
C LEU A 229 -1.67 -22.20 18.54
N ALA A 230 -1.77 -23.26 19.35
CA ALA A 230 -1.60 -23.19 20.81
C ALA A 230 -0.22 -22.66 21.22
N ALA A 231 0.84 -23.16 20.59
CA ALA A 231 2.20 -22.65 20.81
C ALA A 231 2.33 -21.17 20.44
N GLN A 232 1.66 -20.76 19.35
CA GLN A 232 1.69 -19.38 18.87
C GLN A 232 0.95 -18.43 19.82
N VAL A 233 -0.20 -18.83 20.35
CA VAL A 233 -0.94 -18.04 21.36
C VAL A 233 -0.11 -17.82 22.62
N VAL A 234 0.56 -18.85 23.12
CA VAL A 234 1.46 -18.74 24.28
C VAL A 234 2.65 -17.83 23.96
N SER A 235 3.23 -17.96 22.76
CA SER A 235 4.33 -17.12 22.28
C SER A 235 3.95 -15.65 22.17
N TRP A 236 2.77 -15.33 21.64
CA TRP A 236 2.26 -13.96 21.59
C TRP A 236 2.09 -13.38 22.98
N ALA A 237 1.45 -14.11 23.90
CA ALA A 237 1.29 -13.65 25.28
C ALA A 237 2.64 -13.41 25.98
N ALA A 238 3.66 -14.21 25.67
CA ALA A 238 5.01 -14.04 26.20
C ALA A 238 5.80 -12.91 25.53
N SER A 239 5.31 -12.31 24.44
CA SER A 239 6.04 -11.29 23.69
C SER A 239 6.22 -10.00 24.50
N PRO A 240 7.32 -9.25 24.28
CA PRO A 240 7.56 -7.97 24.96
C PRO A 240 6.44 -6.94 24.73
N TYR A 241 5.70 -7.06 23.62
CA TYR A 241 4.61 -6.15 23.26
C TYR A 241 3.47 -6.15 24.28
N TYR A 242 3.06 -7.34 24.76
CA TYR A 242 1.95 -7.47 25.71
C TYR A 242 2.39 -7.45 27.17
N ALA A 243 3.70 -7.41 27.43
CA ALA A 243 4.29 -7.21 28.76
C ALA A 243 3.67 -8.09 29.87
N ALA A 244 3.52 -9.39 29.60
CA ALA A 244 2.84 -10.31 30.52
C ALA A 244 3.46 -10.33 31.93
N PRO A 245 2.65 -10.22 33.00
CA PRO A 245 3.15 -10.31 34.36
C PRO A 245 3.47 -11.77 34.73
N GLY A 246 4.75 -12.15 34.72
CA GLY A 246 5.20 -13.50 35.08
C GLY A 246 5.08 -14.52 33.95
N LYS A 247 5.42 -15.79 34.24
CA LYS A 247 5.45 -16.88 33.23
C LYS A 247 4.05 -17.34 32.86
N ILE A 248 3.78 -17.46 31.56
CA ILE A 248 2.56 -18.08 31.00
C ILE A 248 2.57 -19.59 31.28
N ARG A 249 1.47 -20.14 31.79
CA ARG A 249 1.39 -21.55 32.22
C ARG A 249 0.52 -22.45 31.33
N SER A 250 -0.44 -21.87 30.61
CA SER A 250 -1.35 -22.58 29.72
C SER A 250 -1.86 -21.64 28.62
N VAL A 251 -2.56 -22.19 27.62
CA VAL A 251 -3.28 -21.41 26.61
C VAL A 251 -4.36 -20.56 27.29
N GLU A 252 -5.17 -21.15 28.16
CA GLU A 252 -6.19 -20.44 28.92
C GLU A 252 -5.60 -19.25 29.71
N ASP A 253 -4.46 -19.44 30.38
CA ASP A 253 -3.74 -18.37 31.10
C ASP A 253 -3.27 -17.26 30.15
N ALA A 254 -2.80 -17.60 28.95
CA ALA A 254 -2.44 -16.63 27.92
C ALA A 254 -3.64 -15.77 27.48
N ILE A 255 -4.81 -16.42 27.29
CA ILE A 255 -6.03 -15.76 26.83
C ILE A 255 -6.62 -14.88 27.94
N VAL A 256 -6.84 -15.42 29.14
CA VAL A 256 -7.54 -14.71 30.23
C VAL A 256 -6.70 -13.57 30.80
N ARG A 257 -5.38 -13.79 30.99
CA ARG A 257 -4.55 -12.86 31.75
C ARG A 257 -3.84 -11.81 30.89
N VAL A 258 -3.63 -12.09 29.60
CA VAL A 258 -2.74 -11.27 28.77
C VAL A 258 -3.42 -10.77 27.50
N LEU A 259 -3.86 -11.67 26.63
CA LEU A 259 -4.30 -11.29 25.28
C LEU A 259 -5.76 -10.87 25.21
N GLY A 260 -6.63 -11.54 25.97
CA GLY A 260 -8.07 -11.43 25.85
C GLY A 260 -8.66 -12.29 24.72
N PHE A 261 -9.96 -12.52 24.82
CA PHE A 261 -10.73 -13.36 23.90
C PHE A 261 -10.69 -12.86 22.44
N ASP A 262 -11.04 -11.58 22.22
CA ASP A 262 -11.16 -11.01 20.87
C ASP A 262 -9.85 -11.01 20.10
N LEU A 263 -8.74 -10.65 20.77
CA LEU A 263 -7.43 -10.62 20.14
C LEU A 263 -6.98 -12.01 19.71
N VAL A 264 -7.22 -13.03 20.54
CA VAL A 264 -6.86 -14.42 20.20
C VAL A 264 -7.68 -14.91 19.03
N ILE A 265 -9.00 -14.63 19.00
CA ILE A 265 -9.84 -14.91 17.83
C ILE A 265 -9.27 -14.25 16.58
N ASN A 266 -8.91 -12.97 16.64
CA ASN A 266 -8.43 -12.22 15.48
C ASN A 266 -7.10 -12.76 14.95
N LEU A 267 -6.14 -13.01 15.83
CA LEU A 267 -4.83 -13.53 15.44
C LEU A 267 -4.93 -14.99 14.95
N ALA A 268 -5.74 -15.81 15.62
CA ALA A 268 -5.98 -17.20 15.20
C ALA A 268 -6.67 -17.26 13.82
N LEU A 269 -7.64 -16.39 13.58
CA LEU A 269 -8.30 -16.29 12.28
C LEU A 269 -7.32 -15.81 11.21
N GLY A 270 -6.55 -14.75 11.50
CA GLY A 270 -5.51 -14.27 10.60
C GLY A 270 -4.51 -15.37 10.19
N LEU A 271 -4.04 -16.17 11.15
CA LEU A 271 -3.18 -17.32 10.87
C LEU A 271 -3.87 -18.39 10.03
N ALA A 272 -5.10 -18.78 10.39
CA ALA A 272 -5.83 -19.83 9.68
C ALA A 272 -6.08 -19.43 8.21
N LEU A 273 -6.44 -18.17 7.96
CA LEU A 273 -6.56 -17.63 6.61
C LEU A 273 -5.20 -17.51 5.91
N GLY A 274 -4.14 -17.15 6.64
CA GLY A 274 -2.77 -17.11 6.15
C GLY A 274 -2.20 -18.47 5.74
N LYS A 275 -2.64 -19.57 6.37
CA LYS A 275 -2.30 -20.94 5.94
C LYS A 275 -2.95 -21.31 4.60
N THR A 276 -4.03 -20.62 4.24
CA THR A 276 -4.84 -20.90 3.05
C THR A 276 -4.23 -20.30 1.78
N LEU A 277 -3.68 -19.09 1.89
CA LEU A 277 -3.01 -18.38 0.79
C LEU A 277 -1.54 -18.11 1.16
N SER A 278 -0.61 -18.67 0.39
CA SER A 278 0.82 -18.43 0.59
C SER A 278 1.21 -16.98 0.28
N LEU A 279 2.24 -16.49 0.98
CA LEU A 279 2.88 -15.23 0.61
C LEU A 279 3.41 -15.29 -0.84
N PRO A 280 3.24 -14.23 -1.62
CA PRO A 280 3.76 -14.19 -2.98
C PRO A 280 5.28 -14.31 -3.00
N LYS A 281 5.80 -14.90 -4.08
CA LYS A 281 7.25 -15.01 -4.32
C LYS A 281 7.89 -13.69 -4.76
N ASP A 282 7.08 -12.77 -5.26
CA ASP A 282 7.49 -11.45 -5.75
C ASP A 282 6.83 -10.37 -4.88
N GLN A 283 7.47 -9.22 -4.78
CA GLN A 283 6.94 -8.07 -4.06
C GLN A 283 7.55 -6.78 -4.63
N PRO A 284 6.86 -5.63 -4.53
CA PRO A 284 7.45 -4.36 -4.92
C PRO A 284 8.71 -4.05 -4.09
N GLN A 285 9.70 -3.42 -4.72
CA GLN A 285 10.85 -2.87 -4.01
C GLN A 285 10.40 -1.92 -2.88
N HIS A 286 10.99 -2.05 -1.69
CA HIS A 286 10.64 -1.34 -0.46
C HIS A 286 9.21 -1.50 0.07
N ALA A 287 8.45 -2.50 -0.39
CA ALA A 287 7.18 -2.80 0.25
C ALA A 287 7.42 -3.22 1.71
N THR A 288 6.58 -2.73 2.62
CA THR A 288 6.53 -3.30 3.98
C THR A 288 6.09 -4.76 3.87
N PRO A 289 6.76 -5.71 4.58
CA PRO A 289 6.33 -7.10 4.60
C PRO A 289 4.84 -7.23 4.95
N TYR A 290 4.13 -8.12 4.25
CA TYR A 290 2.67 -8.24 4.34
C TYR A 290 2.12 -8.29 5.78
N TRP A 291 2.62 -9.24 6.59
CA TRP A 291 2.16 -9.40 7.96
C TRP A 291 2.55 -8.24 8.87
N GLN A 292 3.68 -7.59 8.61
CA GLN A 292 4.08 -6.39 9.33
C GLN A 292 3.09 -5.25 9.05
N GLN A 293 2.73 -5.02 7.78
CA GLN A 293 1.72 -4.03 7.42
C GLN A 293 0.35 -4.36 8.06
N ALA A 294 -0.07 -5.62 8.01
CA ALA A 294 -1.33 -6.08 8.60
C ALA A 294 -1.40 -5.81 10.11
N ILE A 295 -0.37 -6.19 10.86
CA ILE A 295 -0.31 -6.03 12.32
C ILE A 295 -0.22 -4.55 12.71
N TYR A 296 0.55 -3.74 11.97
CA TYR A 296 0.67 -2.31 12.28
C TYR A 296 -0.66 -1.61 12.04
N THR A 297 -1.34 -1.95 10.94
CA THR A 297 -2.66 -1.40 10.63
C THR A 297 -3.68 -1.80 11.71
N ALA A 298 -3.70 -3.07 12.12
CA ALA A 298 -4.57 -3.53 13.19
C ALA A 298 -4.32 -2.81 14.53
N ALA A 299 -3.04 -2.67 14.93
CA ALA A 299 -2.66 -1.98 16.16
C ALA A 299 -2.98 -0.47 16.13
N VAL A 300 -2.81 0.19 14.97
CA VAL A 300 -3.21 1.60 14.81
C VAL A 300 -4.72 1.72 14.91
N ILE A 301 -5.49 0.88 14.20
CA ILE A 301 -6.96 0.89 14.27
C ILE A 301 -7.45 0.65 15.69
N GLU A 302 -6.81 -0.23 16.46
CA GLU A 302 -7.13 -0.42 17.87
C GLU A 302 -6.95 0.86 18.69
N GLY A 303 -5.82 1.56 18.51
CA GLY A 303 -5.54 2.85 19.13
C GLY A 303 -6.56 3.93 18.74
N LEU A 304 -6.90 4.01 17.45
CA LEU A 304 -7.91 4.93 16.91
C LEU A 304 -9.29 4.63 17.50
N THR A 305 -9.73 3.37 17.46
CA THR A 305 -11.03 2.91 18.00
C THR A 305 -11.16 3.25 19.49
N ARG A 306 -10.08 3.06 20.27
CA ARG A 306 -10.04 3.43 21.70
C ARG A 306 -10.13 4.95 21.93
N ALA A 307 -9.62 5.75 21.00
CA ALA A 307 -9.67 7.21 21.06
C ALA A 307 -11.02 7.80 20.60
N MET A 308 -11.85 7.03 19.87
CA MET A 308 -13.18 7.44 19.43
C MET A 308 -14.15 7.66 20.61
N PRO A 309 -15.17 8.52 20.45
CA PRO A 309 -16.24 8.68 21.43
C PRO A 309 -16.95 7.36 21.72
N ARG A 310 -17.21 7.04 23.00
CA ARG A 310 -17.80 5.74 23.40
C ARG A 310 -19.12 5.42 22.69
N ALA A 311 -19.95 6.44 22.43
CA ALA A 311 -21.26 6.28 21.79
C ALA A 311 -21.19 5.94 20.29
N GLN A 312 -20.04 6.22 19.64
CA GLN A 312 -19.82 6.00 18.20
C GLN A 312 -18.80 4.88 17.95
N ARG A 313 -18.31 4.24 19.02
CA ARG A 313 -17.22 3.28 18.94
C ARG A 313 -17.73 1.96 18.36
N PRO A 314 -17.24 1.54 17.18
CA PRO A 314 -17.52 0.22 16.65
C PRO A 314 -16.90 -0.88 17.52
N GLU A 315 -17.32 -2.12 17.29
CA GLU A 315 -16.83 -3.26 18.05
C GLU A 315 -15.31 -3.45 17.88
N ALA A 316 -14.55 -3.36 18.98
CA ALA A 316 -13.08 -3.34 18.95
C ALA A 316 -12.46 -4.61 18.35
N GLY A 317 -13.08 -5.78 18.60
CA GLY A 317 -12.65 -7.04 18.00
C GLY A 317 -12.73 -7.00 16.48
N LEU A 318 -13.86 -6.56 15.92
CA LEU A 318 -14.02 -6.47 14.46
C LEU A 318 -13.15 -5.39 13.82
N THR A 319 -12.94 -4.23 14.46
CA THR A 319 -12.09 -3.20 13.87
C THR A 319 -10.62 -3.62 13.82
N TYR A 320 -10.12 -4.29 14.85
CA TYR A 320 -8.77 -4.88 14.81
C TYR A 320 -8.66 -5.89 13.66
N LEU A 321 -9.64 -6.78 13.53
CA LEU A 321 -9.66 -7.78 12.48
C LEU A 321 -9.73 -7.16 11.07
N ALA A 322 -10.50 -6.09 10.89
CA ALA A 322 -10.53 -5.32 9.66
C ALA A 322 -9.14 -4.79 9.30
N GLY A 323 -8.38 -4.26 10.28
CA GLY A 323 -6.99 -3.85 10.08
C GLY A 323 -6.05 -5.01 9.75
N LEU A 324 -6.25 -6.18 10.37
CA LEU A 324 -5.43 -7.36 10.11
C LEU A 324 -5.67 -7.93 8.71
N LEU A 325 -6.90 -7.88 8.21
CA LEU A 325 -7.32 -8.44 6.92
C LEU A 325 -7.43 -7.41 5.79
N HIS A 326 -7.20 -6.12 6.04
CA HIS A 326 -7.44 -5.05 5.05
C HIS A 326 -6.79 -5.31 3.68
N ASN A 327 -5.59 -5.89 3.69
CA ASN A 327 -4.81 -6.13 2.49
C ASN A 327 -4.93 -7.58 1.97
N PHE A 328 -5.88 -8.38 2.46
CA PHE A 328 -5.96 -9.81 2.11
C PHE A 328 -6.15 -10.05 0.61
N GLY A 329 -6.79 -9.11 -0.10
CA GLY A 329 -6.90 -9.12 -1.55
C GLY A 329 -5.55 -9.16 -2.29
N TYR A 330 -4.46 -8.66 -1.69
CA TYR A 330 -3.10 -8.78 -2.22
C TYR A 330 -2.68 -10.25 -2.37
N LEU A 331 -2.99 -11.08 -1.38
CA LEU A 331 -2.71 -12.53 -1.44
C LEU A 331 -3.61 -13.21 -2.48
N VAL A 332 -4.86 -12.76 -2.60
CA VAL A 332 -5.79 -13.28 -3.61
C VAL A 332 -5.31 -12.96 -5.02
N LEU A 333 -4.89 -11.71 -5.29
CA LEU A 333 -4.33 -11.32 -6.59
C LEU A 333 -3.08 -12.13 -6.93
N ALA A 334 -2.19 -12.34 -5.95
CA ALA A 334 -1.00 -13.16 -6.13
C ALA A 334 -1.31 -14.62 -6.48
N HIS A 335 -2.35 -15.18 -5.85
CA HIS A 335 -2.76 -16.55 -6.05
C HIS A 335 -3.48 -16.77 -7.39
N VAL A 336 -4.43 -15.88 -7.72
CA VAL A 336 -5.29 -16.00 -8.90
C VAL A 336 -4.57 -15.51 -10.17
N PHE A 337 -3.69 -14.52 -10.07
CA PHE A 337 -2.99 -13.92 -11.20
C PHE A 337 -1.46 -13.90 -11.06
N PRO A 338 -0.76 -15.03 -10.81
CA PRO A 338 0.69 -15.02 -10.52
C PRO A 338 1.57 -14.22 -11.50
N PRO A 339 1.45 -14.37 -12.84
CA PRO A 339 2.31 -13.62 -13.77
C PRO A 339 1.97 -12.12 -13.80
N HIS A 340 0.69 -11.76 -13.69
CA HIS A 340 0.25 -10.36 -13.67
C HIS A 340 0.56 -9.69 -12.33
N PHE A 341 0.63 -10.46 -11.25
CA PHE A 341 1.03 -9.97 -9.95
C PHE A 341 2.49 -9.47 -9.95
N SER A 342 3.41 -10.20 -10.57
CA SER A 342 4.78 -9.71 -10.80
C SER A 342 4.79 -8.42 -11.63
N LEU A 343 3.91 -8.31 -12.63
CA LEU A 343 3.76 -7.10 -13.44
C LEU A 343 3.25 -5.92 -12.60
N ILE A 344 2.27 -6.15 -11.71
CA ILE A 344 1.78 -5.16 -10.73
C ILE A 344 2.95 -4.69 -9.85
N CYS A 345 3.79 -5.60 -9.33
CA CYS A 345 4.94 -5.24 -8.52
C CYS A 345 5.90 -4.29 -9.27
N ARG A 346 6.24 -4.61 -10.52
CA ARG A 346 7.12 -3.74 -11.33
C ARG A 346 6.48 -2.39 -11.65
N HIS A 347 5.17 -2.34 -11.90
CA HIS A 347 4.46 -1.08 -12.14
C HIS A 347 4.38 -0.21 -10.89
N LEU A 348 4.18 -0.81 -9.71
CA LEU A 348 4.22 -0.09 -8.43
C LEU A 348 5.58 0.57 -8.18
N GLU A 349 6.67 -0.11 -8.55
CA GLU A 349 8.04 0.40 -8.37
C GLU A 349 8.34 1.64 -9.24
N VAL A 350 7.75 1.71 -10.43
CA VAL A 350 7.95 2.83 -11.36
C VAL A 350 6.85 3.89 -11.29
N ASN A 351 5.80 3.69 -10.49
CA ASN A 351 4.67 4.62 -10.35
C ASN A 351 4.38 4.95 -8.88
N SER A 352 5.42 5.30 -8.11
CA SER A 352 5.30 5.59 -6.68
C SER A 352 4.37 6.76 -6.35
N HIS A 353 4.04 7.61 -7.33
CA HIS A 353 3.09 8.71 -7.21
C HIS A 353 1.61 8.27 -7.26
N LEU A 354 1.32 7.01 -7.60
CA LEU A 354 -0.04 6.48 -7.71
C LEU A 354 -0.32 5.47 -6.60
N SER A 355 -1.59 5.39 -6.19
CA SER A 355 -2.07 4.29 -5.34
C SER A 355 -2.06 2.97 -6.14
N HIS A 356 -1.89 1.85 -5.44
CA HIS A 356 -1.94 0.51 -6.04
C HIS A 356 -3.23 0.25 -6.81
N SER A 357 -4.35 0.82 -6.37
CA SER A 357 -5.65 0.64 -7.03
C SER A 357 -5.62 1.09 -8.50
N HIS A 358 -4.88 2.15 -8.85
CA HIS A 358 -4.77 2.59 -10.25
C HIS A 358 -3.98 1.59 -11.10
N ILE A 359 -2.91 1.03 -10.52
CA ILE A 359 -2.06 0.05 -11.19
C ILE A 359 -2.84 -1.25 -11.44
N GLU A 360 -3.55 -1.73 -10.43
CA GLU A 360 -4.35 -2.94 -10.50
C GLU A 360 -5.53 -2.78 -11.47
N GLN A 361 -6.25 -1.65 -11.39
CA GLN A 361 -7.34 -1.35 -12.31
C GLN A 361 -6.86 -1.27 -13.77
N HIS A 362 -5.69 -0.66 -14.02
CA HIS A 362 -5.11 -0.59 -15.36
C HIS A 362 -4.74 -1.96 -15.91
N LEU A 363 -4.12 -2.81 -15.09
CA LEU A 363 -3.57 -4.10 -15.53
C LEU A 363 -4.60 -5.23 -15.56
N LEU A 364 -5.54 -5.24 -14.62
CA LEU A 364 -6.49 -6.34 -14.41
C LEU A 364 -7.96 -5.94 -14.59
N GLY A 365 -8.27 -4.63 -14.56
CA GLY A 365 -9.66 -4.15 -14.55
C GLY A 365 -10.37 -4.30 -13.20
N ILE A 366 -9.66 -4.75 -12.16
CA ILE A 366 -10.14 -4.88 -10.78
C ILE A 366 -9.05 -4.51 -9.79
N THR A 367 -9.43 -4.19 -8.55
CA THR A 367 -8.51 -3.93 -7.44
C THR A 367 -8.49 -5.06 -6.41
N ARG A 368 -7.46 -5.07 -5.55
CA ARG A 368 -7.37 -5.97 -4.40
C ARG A 368 -8.52 -5.79 -3.42
N GLU A 369 -9.04 -4.56 -3.27
CA GLU A 369 -10.20 -4.29 -2.41
C GLU A 369 -11.45 -5.02 -2.90
N GLN A 370 -11.72 -5.00 -4.21
CA GLN A 370 -12.88 -5.68 -4.81
C GLN A 370 -12.81 -7.19 -4.62
N ILE A 371 -11.68 -7.82 -5.02
CA ILE A 371 -11.54 -9.28 -4.94
C ILE A 371 -11.43 -9.75 -3.49
N GLY A 372 -10.82 -8.96 -2.60
CA GLY A 372 -10.71 -9.25 -1.18
C GLY A 372 -12.06 -9.20 -0.48
N ALA A 373 -12.88 -8.17 -0.72
CA ALA A 373 -14.23 -8.08 -0.17
C ALA A 373 -15.15 -9.17 -0.71
N TRP A 374 -15.06 -9.46 -2.02
CA TRP A 374 -15.81 -10.57 -2.62
C TRP A 374 -15.47 -11.91 -1.95
N LEU A 375 -14.20 -12.15 -1.63
CA LEU A 375 -13.78 -13.34 -0.90
C LEU A 375 -14.32 -13.39 0.53
N MET A 376 -14.30 -12.26 1.26
CA MET A 376 -14.85 -12.20 2.62
C MET A 376 -16.33 -12.60 2.63
N ARG A 377 -17.12 -12.10 1.68
CA ARG A 377 -18.53 -12.49 1.52
C ARG A 377 -18.69 -13.97 1.15
N HIS A 378 -17.83 -14.48 0.29
CA HIS A 378 -17.84 -15.91 -0.09
C HIS A 378 -17.53 -16.84 1.10
N TRP A 379 -16.76 -16.35 2.08
CA TRP A 379 -16.45 -17.07 3.33
C TRP A 379 -17.45 -16.82 4.46
N ASP A 380 -18.59 -16.18 4.17
CA ASP A 380 -19.62 -15.82 5.15
C ASP A 380 -19.05 -14.99 6.33
N MET A 381 -18.06 -14.14 6.05
CA MET A 381 -17.51 -13.21 7.04
C MET A 381 -18.51 -12.07 7.34
N PRO A 382 -18.47 -11.46 8.54
CA PRO A 382 -19.29 -10.30 8.89
C PRO A 382 -19.22 -9.19 7.83
N GLU A 383 -20.36 -8.57 7.50
CA GLU A 383 -20.43 -7.54 6.45
C GLU A 383 -19.59 -6.31 6.80
N GLU A 384 -19.36 -6.03 8.09
CA GLU A 384 -18.43 -5.02 8.58
C GLU A 384 -17.03 -5.21 7.99
N LEU A 385 -16.54 -6.45 7.89
CA LEU A 385 -15.23 -6.77 7.33
C LEU A 385 -15.24 -6.65 5.80
N SER A 386 -16.28 -7.16 5.15
CA SER A 386 -16.46 -7.04 3.70
C SER A 386 -16.47 -5.56 3.28
N SER A 387 -17.23 -4.72 3.98
CA SER A 387 -17.26 -3.27 3.76
C SER A 387 -15.93 -2.60 4.09
N ALA A 388 -15.26 -3.00 5.18
CA ALA A 388 -13.95 -2.47 5.54
C ALA A 388 -12.94 -2.65 4.40
N LEU A 389 -12.87 -3.85 3.83
CA LEU A 389 -11.96 -4.14 2.73
C LEU A 389 -12.38 -3.42 1.45
N ARG A 390 -13.69 -3.39 1.15
CA ARG A 390 -14.21 -2.87 -0.13
C ARG A 390 -14.03 -1.37 -0.31
N PHE A 391 -14.23 -0.61 0.77
CA PHE A 391 -14.35 0.85 0.71
C PHE A 391 -13.17 1.58 1.37
N GLN A 392 -12.11 0.88 1.81
CA GLN A 392 -10.94 1.50 2.45
C GLN A 392 -10.16 2.52 1.59
N GLN A 393 -10.42 2.59 0.28
CA GLN A 393 -9.82 3.58 -0.63
C GLN A 393 -10.73 4.79 -0.89
N ASP A 394 -11.95 4.78 -0.37
CA ASP A 394 -12.90 5.88 -0.48
C ASP A 394 -13.00 6.62 0.87
N PRO A 395 -12.28 7.75 1.04
CA PRO A 395 -12.33 8.53 2.28
C PRO A 395 -13.69 9.20 2.53
N SER A 396 -14.55 9.26 1.51
CA SER A 396 -15.88 9.87 1.56
C SER A 396 -17.01 8.84 1.78
N TYR A 397 -16.66 7.57 1.99
CA TYR A 397 -17.65 6.51 2.17
C TYR A 397 -18.52 6.77 3.41
N ALA A 398 -19.82 6.87 3.17
CA ALA A 398 -20.84 7.14 4.18
C ALA A 398 -21.97 6.08 4.19
N GLY A 399 -21.73 4.92 3.58
CA GLY A 399 -22.70 3.82 3.54
C GLY A 399 -22.75 3.00 4.82
N ASP A 400 -23.34 1.81 4.74
CA ASP A 400 -23.44 0.90 5.87
C ASP A 400 -22.06 0.53 6.42
N ASN A 401 -21.98 0.48 7.76
CA ASN A 401 -20.75 0.18 8.49
C ASN A 401 -19.58 1.13 8.20
N ALA A 402 -19.83 2.38 7.76
CA ALA A 402 -18.80 3.34 7.36
C ALA A 402 -17.63 3.54 8.34
N ALA A 403 -17.85 3.37 9.65
CA ALA A 403 -16.78 3.46 10.64
C ALA A 403 -15.61 2.49 10.34
N PHE A 404 -15.88 1.31 9.81
CA PHE A 404 -14.86 0.30 9.52
C PHE A 404 -13.93 0.67 8.36
N PRO A 405 -14.41 0.90 7.11
CA PRO A 405 -13.54 1.34 6.02
C PRO A 405 -12.87 2.69 6.31
N ASN A 406 -13.54 3.61 7.01
CA ASN A 406 -12.97 4.92 7.35
C ASN A 406 -11.80 4.77 8.35
N LEU A 407 -11.90 3.87 9.33
CA LEU A 407 -10.78 3.54 10.22
C LEU A 407 -9.60 2.92 9.47
N VAL A 408 -9.87 2.00 8.53
CA VAL A 408 -8.82 1.40 7.70
C VAL A 408 -8.16 2.45 6.81
N CYS A 409 -8.94 3.27 6.11
CA CYS A 409 -8.47 4.36 5.27
C CYS A 409 -7.57 5.32 6.06
N LEU A 410 -8.02 5.74 7.25
CA LEU A 410 -7.26 6.64 8.12
C LEU A 410 -5.96 5.99 8.59
N ALA A 411 -6.01 4.76 9.11
CA ALA A 411 -4.84 4.05 9.61
C ALA A 411 -3.79 3.82 8.52
N VAL A 412 -4.20 3.34 7.34
CA VAL A 412 -3.31 3.12 6.20
C VAL A 412 -2.70 4.43 5.71
N SER A 413 -3.47 5.52 5.67
CA SER A 413 -2.96 6.83 5.27
C SER A 413 -1.96 7.41 6.26
N LEU A 414 -2.23 7.28 7.56
CA LEU A 414 -1.30 7.70 8.62
C LEU A 414 0.01 6.89 8.57
N LEU A 415 -0.08 5.56 8.41
CA LEU A 415 1.10 4.69 8.30
C LEU A 415 1.90 4.99 7.01
N ARG A 416 1.23 5.24 5.89
CA ARG A 416 1.86 5.61 4.62
C ARG A 416 2.68 6.89 4.73
N ASN A 417 2.17 7.89 5.45
CA ASN A 417 2.89 9.13 5.77
C ASN A 417 4.12 8.91 6.67
N ARG A 418 4.24 7.75 7.32
CA ARG A 418 5.42 7.31 8.08
C ARG A 418 6.32 6.33 7.30
N GLY A 419 6.05 6.13 6.00
CA GLY A 419 6.82 5.23 5.14
C GLY A 419 6.48 3.75 5.34
N ILE A 420 5.33 3.42 5.94
CA ILE A 420 4.89 2.06 6.21
C ILE A 420 3.71 1.70 5.31
N GLY A 421 3.75 0.51 4.70
CA GLY A 421 2.73 -0.03 3.81
C GLY A 421 3.18 -0.13 2.35
N ALA A 422 2.21 -0.09 1.43
CA ALA A 422 2.46 -0.07 0.00
C ALA A 422 2.92 1.32 -0.47
N ALA A 423 3.77 1.35 -1.50
CA ALA A 423 4.15 2.59 -2.17
C ALA A 423 2.91 3.31 -2.70
N GLY A 424 2.91 4.64 -2.59
CA GLY A 424 1.82 5.50 -3.03
C GLY A 424 2.03 6.93 -2.53
N PRO A 425 1.16 7.87 -2.93
CA PRO A 425 1.33 9.27 -2.59
C PRO A 425 1.17 9.48 -1.08
N GLN A 426 2.20 10.06 -0.47
CA GLN A 426 2.11 10.70 0.84
C GLN A 426 1.40 12.03 0.67
N GLY A 427 0.63 12.44 1.67
CA GLY A 427 -0.14 13.68 1.58
C GLY A 427 -0.95 14.00 2.82
N GLU A 428 -1.54 15.20 2.79
CA GLU A 428 -2.50 15.61 3.79
C GLU A 428 -3.74 14.71 3.73
N ILE A 429 -4.18 14.29 4.91
CA ILE A 429 -5.42 13.52 5.09
C ILE A 429 -6.52 14.54 5.37
N ASP A 430 -7.63 14.44 4.66
CA ASP A 430 -8.77 15.36 4.81
C ASP A 430 -9.29 15.37 6.25
N ASP A 431 -9.62 16.55 6.76
CA ASP A 431 -10.16 16.74 8.09
C ASP A 431 -11.55 16.08 8.22
N GLU A 432 -12.31 15.99 7.12
CA GLU A 432 -13.62 15.32 7.07
C GLU A 432 -13.54 13.85 7.55
N LEU A 433 -12.44 13.15 7.25
CA LEU A 433 -12.24 11.75 7.67
C LEU A 433 -12.03 11.63 9.19
N PHE A 434 -11.36 12.60 9.80
CA PHE A 434 -11.20 12.65 11.26
C PHE A 434 -12.52 12.99 11.95
N GLU A 435 -13.26 13.95 11.38
CA GLU A 435 -14.58 14.37 11.87
C GLU A 435 -15.60 13.22 11.81
N ALA A 436 -15.64 12.47 10.71
CA ALA A 436 -16.50 11.31 10.53
C ALA A 436 -16.28 10.22 11.59
N LEU A 437 -15.07 10.12 12.14
CA LEU A 437 -14.69 9.17 13.19
C LEU A 437 -14.73 9.79 14.60
N GLY A 438 -15.04 11.08 14.73
CA GLY A 438 -15.02 11.80 16.01
C GLY A 438 -13.64 11.88 16.65
N LEU A 439 -12.58 11.87 15.83
CA LEU A 439 -11.18 11.91 16.26
C LEU A 439 -10.56 13.28 16.02
N SER A 440 -9.63 13.69 16.88
CA SER A 440 -8.73 14.79 16.55
C SER A 440 -7.47 14.25 15.88
N ARG A 441 -6.87 15.05 15.01
CA ARG A 441 -5.58 14.73 14.36
C ARG A 441 -4.50 14.36 15.39
N GLU A 442 -4.41 15.12 16.48
CA GLU A 442 -3.48 14.85 17.58
C GLU A 442 -3.66 13.44 18.18
N LYS A 443 -4.89 13.04 18.50
CA LYS A 443 -5.17 11.71 19.04
C LYS A 443 -4.84 10.59 18.06
N ALA A 444 -5.07 10.83 16.77
CA ALA A 444 -4.76 9.87 15.72
C ALA A 444 -3.24 9.70 15.54
N GLU A 445 -2.49 10.80 15.53
CA GLU A 445 -1.03 10.78 15.51
C GLU A 445 -0.45 10.13 16.77
N ASP A 446 -1.03 10.38 17.94
CA ASP A 446 -0.65 9.71 19.20
C ASP A 446 -0.84 8.20 19.13
N ALA A 447 -1.92 7.73 18.50
CA ALA A 447 -2.16 6.30 18.31
C ALA A 447 -1.05 5.68 17.44
N VAL A 448 -0.67 6.35 16.34
CA VAL A 448 0.41 5.92 15.45
C VAL A 448 1.75 5.93 16.19
N ASN A 449 2.09 7.02 16.88
CA ASN A 449 3.34 7.16 17.62
C ASN A 449 3.52 6.08 18.69
N LYS A 450 2.43 5.65 19.36
CA LYS A 450 2.46 4.52 20.30
C LYS A 450 2.74 3.19 19.64
N VAL A 451 2.24 2.96 18.42
CA VAL A 451 2.54 1.75 17.65
C VAL A 451 3.99 1.76 17.19
N LEU A 452 4.48 2.90 16.70
CA LEU A 452 5.87 3.04 16.23
C LEU A 452 6.89 2.98 17.38
N SER A 453 6.55 3.40 18.59
CA SER A 453 7.45 3.21 19.74
C SER A 453 7.60 1.73 20.14
N ALA A 454 6.65 0.89 19.73
CA ALA A 454 6.64 -0.56 19.95
C ALA A 454 7.06 -1.37 18.71
N GLU A 455 7.69 -0.72 17.72
CA GLU A 455 7.97 -1.29 16.39
C GLU A 455 8.72 -2.63 16.45
N VAL A 456 9.76 -2.73 17.29
CA VAL A 456 10.58 -3.94 17.44
C VAL A 456 9.74 -5.13 17.87
N ALA A 457 8.93 -4.96 18.92
CA ALA A 457 8.10 -6.03 19.44
C ALA A 457 6.98 -6.44 18.46
N LEU A 458 6.43 -5.48 17.70
CA LEU A 458 5.46 -5.77 16.65
C LEU A 458 6.08 -6.49 15.44
N ARG A 459 7.34 -6.21 15.09
CA ARG A 459 8.07 -6.99 14.06
C ARG A 459 8.28 -8.43 14.51
N GLU A 460 8.62 -8.65 15.78
CA GLU A 460 8.73 -10.01 16.34
C GLU A 460 7.40 -10.75 16.29
N LEU A 461 6.28 -10.07 16.59
CA LEU A 461 4.94 -10.64 16.45
C LEU A 461 4.63 -10.99 14.99
N ALA A 462 4.95 -10.09 14.05
CA ALA A 462 4.73 -10.32 12.61
C ALA A 462 5.55 -11.47 12.04
N ALA A 463 6.78 -11.69 12.52
CA ALA A 463 7.61 -12.81 12.11
C ALA A 463 6.95 -14.17 12.41
N GLN A 464 6.13 -14.26 13.47
CA GLN A 464 5.42 -15.49 13.83
C GLN A 464 4.39 -15.88 12.77
N PHE A 465 3.84 -14.93 12.02
CA PHE A 465 2.91 -15.19 10.92
C PHE A 465 3.61 -15.62 9.62
N GLN A 466 4.91 -15.39 9.47
CA GLN A 466 5.68 -15.74 8.26
C GLN A 466 6.09 -17.21 8.21
N HIS A 467 6.17 -17.87 9.37
CA HIS A 467 6.58 -19.26 9.50
C HIS A 467 5.53 -20.06 10.28
N PRO A 468 4.35 -20.37 9.69
CA PRO A 468 3.49 -21.39 10.25
C PRO A 468 4.23 -22.73 10.10
N HIS A 469 4.75 -23.27 11.21
CA HIS A 469 5.38 -24.58 11.26
C HIS A 469 4.42 -25.71 10.91
#